data_AF-A0A0R2UB32-F1
#
_entry.id   AF-A0A0R2UB32-F1
#
_cell.length_a   1.000
_cell.length_b   1.000
_cell.length_c   1.000
_cell.angle_alpha   90.00
_cell.angle_beta   90.00
_cell.angle_gamma   90.00
#
_symmetry.space_group_name_H-M   'P 1'
#
loop_
_entity.id
_entity.type
_entity.pdbx_description
1 polymer ?
#
loop_
_entity_poly.entity_id
_entity_poly.type
_entity_poly.pdbx_seq_one_letter_code
_entity_poly.pdbx_strand_id
1 'polypeptide(L)'
;MKYFLSVSATSFTFSFTLWIIWSYFLMQANLNPSWDGSLIYLPHAARVLCLVYFGYKSIPALYLAEISGPLVFGSVIPDPQMLFLAMVSVLSVPFALFVLSIMGFSLGHTRQSPLNKRNYRHIALIVMVSAMFNALLVNLVLAEFDVNYFGKTPDVIQVARFFVGDILGAATVIVVLAVTFRPLISRPKGNSD
;
A
#
# COMPACT_ATOMS: atom_id res chain seq x y z
N MET A 1 -23.88 -5.05 7.65
CA MET A 1 -23.55 -3.88 6.79
C MET A 1 -22.73 -2.79 7.47
N LYS A 2 -23.07 -2.30 8.67
CA LYS A 2 -22.38 -1.16 9.33
C LYS A 2 -20.84 -1.29 9.41
N TYR A 3 -20.33 -2.46 9.80
CA TYR A 3 -18.88 -2.71 9.87
C TYR A 3 -18.18 -2.73 8.51
N PHE A 4 -18.86 -3.21 7.45
CA PHE A 4 -18.27 -3.23 6.10
C PHE A 4 -18.16 -1.82 5.55
N LEU A 5 -19.22 -1.01 5.65
CA LEU A 5 -19.19 0.38 5.21
C LEU A 5 -18.13 1.20 5.93
N SER A 6 -17.98 1.02 7.25
CA SER A 6 -16.94 1.71 8.02
C SER A 6 -15.53 1.28 7.60
N VAL A 7 -15.28 -0.04 7.40
CA VAL A 7 -14.00 -0.54 6.89
C VAL A 7 -13.70 0.01 5.51
N SER A 8 -14.68 -0.02 4.60
CA SER A 8 -14.54 0.47 3.24
C SER A 8 -14.27 1.98 3.20
N ALA A 9 -15.05 2.77 3.92
CA ALA A 9 -14.85 4.22 4.00
C ALA A 9 -13.46 4.56 4.57
N THR A 10 -13.06 3.90 5.65
CA THR A 10 -11.75 4.14 6.27
C THR A 10 -10.60 3.74 5.34
N SER A 11 -10.70 2.56 4.71
CA SER A 11 -9.65 2.05 3.81
C SER A 11 -9.54 2.88 2.54
N PHE A 12 -10.68 3.28 1.95
CA PHE A 12 -10.72 4.16 0.79
C PHE A 12 -10.10 5.51 1.13
N THR A 13 -10.59 6.20 2.16
CA THR A 13 -10.09 7.53 2.53
C THR A 13 -8.60 7.52 2.83
N PHE A 14 -8.13 6.52 3.60
CA PHE A 14 -6.71 6.40 3.92
C PHE A 14 -5.85 6.15 2.68
N SER A 15 -6.23 5.18 1.85
CA SER A 15 -5.48 4.82 0.63
C SER A 15 -5.49 5.95 -0.39
N PHE A 16 -6.65 6.55 -0.63
CA PHE A 16 -6.81 7.66 -1.56
C PHE A 16 -6.00 8.88 -1.11
N THR A 17 -6.03 9.22 0.18
CA THR A 17 -5.22 10.34 0.72
C THR A 17 -3.73 10.12 0.49
N LEU A 18 -3.21 8.93 0.81
CA LEU A 18 -1.79 8.62 0.58
C LEU A 18 -1.43 8.65 -0.91
N TRP A 19 -2.33 8.19 -1.78
CA TRP A 19 -2.16 8.24 -3.22
C TRP A 19 -2.05 9.68 -3.73
N ILE A 20 -2.95 10.56 -3.30
CA ILE A 20 -2.93 11.98 -3.68
C ILE A 20 -1.69 12.70 -3.16
N ILE A 21 -1.31 12.48 -1.89
CA ILE A 21 -0.09 13.05 -1.32
C ILE A 21 1.14 12.60 -2.11
N TRP A 22 1.24 11.30 -2.40
CA TRP A 22 2.35 10.76 -3.17
C TRP A 22 2.42 11.34 -4.57
N SER A 23 1.31 11.32 -5.30
CA SER A 23 1.26 11.78 -6.70
C SER A 23 1.56 13.27 -6.83
N TYR A 24 1.01 14.09 -5.94
CA TYR A 24 1.21 15.54 -5.98
C TYR A 24 2.61 15.97 -5.52
N PHE A 25 3.06 15.49 -4.35
CA PHE A 25 4.31 15.98 -3.75
C PHE A 25 5.56 15.21 -4.19
N LEU A 26 5.45 13.90 -4.42
CA LEU A 26 6.61 13.04 -4.68
C LEU A 26 6.78 12.75 -6.16
N MET A 27 5.70 12.40 -6.86
CA MET A 27 5.75 12.16 -8.31
C MET A 27 5.75 13.46 -9.13
N GLN A 28 5.25 14.56 -8.55
CA GLN A 28 5.06 15.86 -9.21
C GLN A 28 4.33 15.74 -10.55
N ALA A 29 3.27 14.92 -10.58
CA ALA A 29 2.61 14.47 -11.80
C ALA A 29 2.14 15.61 -12.74
N ASN A 30 1.87 16.81 -12.21
CA ASN A 30 1.39 17.96 -12.98
C ASN A 30 2.48 18.97 -13.40
N LEU A 31 3.72 18.83 -12.90
CA LEU A 31 4.77 19.83 -13.09
C LEU A 31 5.93 19.27 -13.92
N ASN A 32 6.59 18.24 -13.39
CA ASN A 32 7.70 17.57 -14.04
C ASN A 32 7.77 16.13 -13.51
N PRO A 33 7.09 15.17 -14.16
CA PRO A 33 7.04 13.79 -13.71
C PRO A 33 8.46 13.24 -13.53
N SER A 34 8.85 13.01 -12.29
CA SER A 34 10.18 12.51 -11.95
C SER A 34 10.09 11.08 -11.42
N TRP A 35 11.03 10.23 -11.84
CA TRP A 35 11.12 8.86 -11.31
C TRP A 35 11.49 8.83 -9.82
N ASP A 36 11.94 9.96 -9.26
CA ASP A 36 12.34 10.08 -7.85
C ASP A 36 11.16 9.81 -6.91
N GLY A 37 9.93 10.12 -7.33
CA GLY A 37 8.71 9.80 -6.58
C GLY A 37 8.53 8.30 -6.32
N SER A 38 9.09 7.43 -7.16
CA SER A 38 9.06 5.98 -6.94
C SER A 38 9.84 5.53 -5.71
N LEU A 39 10.80 6.32 -5.20
CA LEU A 39 11.65 5.96 -4.06
C LEU A 39 10.93 6.06 -2.70
N ILE A 40 9.76 6.69 -2.64
CA ILE A 40 8.92 6.75 -1.43
C ILE A 40 7.47 6.53 -1.85
N TYR A 41 7.09 5.29 -2.17
CA TYR A 41 5.75 4.96 -2.64
C TYR A 41 4.77 4.75 -1.47
N LEU A 42 4.06 5.81 -1.10
CA LEU A 42 3.14 5.81 0.06
C LEU A 42 1.93 4.87 -0.06
N PRO A 43 1.30 4.65 -1.24
CA PRO A 43 0.10 3.81 -1.34
C PRO A 43 0.31 2.36 -0.92
N HIS A 44 1.54 1.83 -0.98
CA HIS A 44 1.84 0.50 -0.46
C HIS A 44 1.53 0.38 1.04
N ALA A 45 1.82 1.42 1.82
CA ALA A 45 1.53 1.45 3.25
C ALA A 45 0.05 1.24 3.54
N ALA A 46 -0.83 1.90 2.77
CA ALA A 46 -2.28 1.76 2.90
C ALA A 46 -2.72 0.32 2.66
N ARG A 47 -2.25 -0.30 1.58
CA ARG A 47 -2.57 -1.69 1.25
C ARG A 47 -2.17 -2.63 2.39
N VAL A 48 -0.95 -2.50 2.90
CA VAL A 48 -0.45 -3.34 4.00
C VAL A 48 -1.26 -3.12 5.28
N LEU A 49 -1.38 -1.88 5.75
CA LEU A 49 -2.02 -1.59 7.03
C LEU A 49 -3.52 -1.93 7.00
N CYS A 50 -4.24 -1.57 5.95
CA CYS A 50 -5.66 -1.89 5.82
C CYS A 50 -5.91 -3.40 5.76
N LEU A 51 -5.08 -4.17 5.05
CA LEU A 51 -5.24 -5.62 5.02
C LEU A 51 -4.85 -6.29 6.34
N VAL A 52 -3.78 -5.84 6.99
CA VAL A 52 -3.34 -6.39 8.27
C VAL A 52 -4.38 -6.13 9.38
N TYR A 53 -4.98 -4.93 9.41
CA TYR A 53 -5.92 -4.54 10.46
C TYR A 53 -7.38 -4.85 10.15
N PHE A 54 -7.82 -4.68 8.90
CA PHE A 54 -9.21 -4.86 8.48
C PHE A 54 -9.47 -6.13 7.65
N GLY A 55 -8.41 -6.84 7.25
CA GLY A 55 -8.50 -8.07 6.47
C GLY A 55 -8.98 -7.84 5.03
N TYR A 56 -9.31 -8.94 4.34
CA TYR A 56 -9.74 -8.98 2.94
C TYR A 56 -10.96 -8.08 2.63
N LYS A 57 -11.74 -7.69 3.65
CA LYS A 57 -12.87 -6.77 3.49
C LYS A 57 -12.46 -5.37 3.01
N SER A 58 -11.18 -4.99 3.19
CA SER A 58 -10.64 -3.71 2.72
C SER A 58 -10.33 -3.69 1.23
N ILE A 59 -10.19 -4.85 0.56
CA ILE A 59 -9.76 -4.95 -0.84
C ILE A 59 -10.59 -4.10 -1.80
N PRO A 60 -11.95 -4.16 -1.78
CA PRO A 60 -12.74 -3.37 -2.73
C PRO A 60 -12.50 -1.87 -2.59
N ALA A 61 -12.32 -1.39 -1.36
CA ALA A 61 -12.07 0.03 -1.08
C ALA A 61 -10.64 0.45 -1.45
N LEU A 62 -9.65 -0.41 -1.22
CA LEU A 62 -8.27 -0.19 -1.66
C LEU A 62 -8.18 -0.12 -3.19
N TYR A 63 -8.85 -1.05 -3.88
CA TYR A 63 -8.92 -1.06 -5.34
C TYR A 63 -9.61 0.19 -5.88
N LEU A 64 -10.74 0.59 -5.29
CA LEU A 64 -11.44 1.80 -5.67
C LEU A 64 -10.57 3.05 -5.49
N ALA A 65 -9.77 3.13 -4.43
CA ALA A 65 -8.85 4.24 -4.20
C ALA A 65 -7.73 4.27 -5.26
N GLU A 66 -7.18 3.12 -5.62
CA GLU A 66 -6.11 2.99 -6.61
C GLU A 66 -6.55 3.44 -8.00
N ILE A 67 -7.78 3.11 -8.41
CA ILE A 67 -8.32 3.55 -9.71
C ILE A 67 -8.80 5.01 -9.67
N SER A 68 -9.23 5.50 -8.50
CA SER A 68 -9.76 6.87 -8.37
C SER A 68 -8.66 7.92 -8.25
N GLY A 69 -7.50 7.54 -7.72
CA GLY A 69 -6.35 8.43 -7.56
C GLY A 69 -5.94 9.13 -8.87
N PRO A 70 -5.63 8.39 -9.94
CA PRO A 70 -5.25 8.97 -11.23
C PRO A 70 -6.26 9.96 -11.80
N LEU A 71 -7.56 9.74 -11.53
CA LEU A 71 -8.66 10.56 -12.03
C LEU A 71 -8.67 11.99 -11.48
N VAL A 72 -7.93 12.26 -10.40
CA VAL A 72 -7.81 13.61 -9.85
C VAL A 72 -6.89 14.50 -10.69
N PHE A 73 -5.90 13.91 -11.35
CA PHE A 73 -4.89 14.65 -12.11
C PHE A 73 -5.05 14.53 -13.62
N GLY A 74 -5.80 13.53 -14.09
CA GLY A 74 -6.19 13.40 -15.48
C GLY A 74 -7.65 13.01 -15.61
N SER A 75 -8.34 13.56 -16.62
CA SER A 75 -9.74 13.25 -16.93
C SER A 75 -9.91 12.04 -17.86
N VAL A 76 -8.98 11.07 -17.80
CA VAL A 76 -8.98 9.91 -18.68
C VAL A 76 -9.74 8.76 -18.02
N ILE A 77 -10.68 8.18 -18.74
CA ILE A 77 -11.39 6.97 -18.31
C ILE A 77 -10.35 5.85 -18.12
N PRO A 78 -10.31 5.13 -16.97
CA PRO A 78 -9.33 4.08 -16.77
C PRO A 78 -9.49 3.00 -17.84
N ASP A 79 -8.43 2.76 -18.61
CA ASP A 79 -8.40 1.69 -19.58
C ASP A 79 -8.30 0.31 -18.86
N PRO A 80 -8.58 -0.81 -19.56
CA PRO A 80 -8.49 -2.13 -18.96
C PRO A 80 -7.11 -2.48 -18.37
N GLN A 81 -6.03 -1.91 -18.90
CA GLN A 81 -4.66 -2.16 -18.42
C GLN A 81 -4.44 -1.48 -17.07
N MET A 82 -4.88 -0.22 -16.91
CA MET A 82 -4.85 0.51 -15.64
C MET A 82 -5.67 -0.20 -14.56
N LEU A 83 -6.86 -0.68 -14.91
CA LEU A 83 -7.70 -1.47 -14.00
C LEU A 83 -6.97 -2.75 -13.55
N PHE A 84 -6.31 -3.44 -14.49
CA PHE A 84 -5.56 -4.66 -14.19
C PHE A 84 -4.33 -4.38 -13.31
N LEU A 85 -3.56 -3.33 -13.61
CA LEU A 85 -2.41 -2.87 -12.82
C LEU A 85 -2.81 -2.54 -11.38
N ALA A 86 -3.91 -1.79 -11.21
CA ALA A 86 -4.44 -1.46 -9.89
C ALA A 86 -4.82 -2.74 -9.11
N MET A 87 -5.41 -3.73 -9.78
CA MET A 87 -5.78 -5.00 -9.15
C MET A 87 -4.55 -5.78 -8.71
N VAL A 88 -3.55 -5.93 -9.58
CA VAL A 88 -2.28 -6.62 -9.29
C VAL A 88 -1.57 -5.96 -8.11
N SER A 89 -1.52 -4.63 -8.12
CA SER A 89 -0.98 -3.83 -7.02
C SER A 89 -1.70 -4.14 -5.70
N VAL A 90 -3.03 -4.08 -5.65
CA VAL A 90 -3.79 -4.37 -4.42
C VAL A 90 -3.65 -5.82 -3.96
N LEU A 91 -3.57 -6.79 -4.89
CA LEU A 91 -3.46 -8.22 -4.59
C LEU A 91 -2.05 -8.69 -4.19
N SER A 92 -1.02 -7.85 -4.35
CA SER A 92 0.34 -8.16 -3.88
C SER A 92 0.42 -8.47 -2.38
N VAL A 93 -0.32 -7.75 -1.54
CA VAL A 93 -0.33 -7.95 -0.07
C VAL A 93 -1.10 -9.21 0.33
N PRO A 94 -2.34 -9.47 -0.14
CA PRO A 94 -3.01 -10.76 0.04
C PRO A 94 -2.17 -11.95 -0.39
N PHE A 95 -1.48 -11.82 -1.54
CA PHE A 95 -0.60 -12.87 -2.04
C PHE A 95 0.61 -13.11 -1.13
N ALA A 96 1.24 -12.04 -0.63
CA ALA A 96 2.31 -12.14 0.36
C ALA A 96 1.84 -12.86 1.64
N LEU A 97 0.67 -12.49 2.17
CA LEU A 97 0.08 -13.14 3.35
C LEU A 97 -0.23 -14.62 3.09
N PHE A 98 -0.71 -14.95 1.89
CA PHE A 98 -0.94 -16.32 1.47
C PHE A 98 0.35 -17.14 1.44
N VAL A 99 1.40 -16.64 0.78
CA VAL A 99 2.72 -17.32 0.73
C VAL A 99 3.29 -17.50 2.14
N LEU A 100 3.27 -16.44 2.97
CA LEU A 100 3.70 -16.54 4.37
C LEU A 100 2.90 -17.58 5.15
N SER A 101 1.59 -17.68 4.91
CA SER A 101 0.75 -18.68 5.57
C SER A 101 1.11 -20.13 5.19
N ILE A 102 1.45 -20.38 3.92
CA ILE A 102 1.94 -21.70 3.46
C ILE A 102 3.26 -22.06 4.14
N MET A 103 4.11 -21.06 4.40
CA MET A 103 5.38 -21.23 5.11
C MET A 103 5.22 -21.34 6.64
N GLY A 104 3.99 -21.43 7.16
CA GLY A 104 3.70 -21.51 8.60
C GLY A 104 3.65 -20.16 9.33
N PHE A 105 3.83 -19.04 8.62
CA PHE A 105 3.74 -17.69 9.16
C PHE A 105 2.33 -17.10 8.97
N SER A 106 1.32 -17.72 9.57
CA SER A 106 -0.06 -17.22 9.48
C SER A 106 -0.28 -15.93 10.29
N LEU A 107 -1.07 -15.01 9.72
CA LEU A 107 -1.47 -13.77 10.39
C LEU A 107 -2.62 -14.05 11.37
N GLY A 108 -2.34 -13.88 12.66
CA GLY A 108 -3.33 -14.08 13.72
C GLY A 108 -3.64 -12.82 14.54
N HIS A 109 -4.53 -13.02 15.51
CA HIS A 109 -5.04 -11.95 16.38
C HIS A 109 -4.43 -11.98 17.79
N THR A 110 -3.70 -13.04 18.14
CA THR A 110 -3.14 -13.27 19.47
C THR A 110 -1.65 -12.98 19.50
N ARG A 111 -1.05 -12.87 20.69
CA ARG A 111 0.41 -12.68 20.81
C ARG A 111 1.22 -13.90 20.37
N GLN A 112 0.60 -15.08 20.42
CA GLN A 112 1.22 -16.36 20.04
C GLN A 112 1.10 -16.67 18.54
N SER A 113 0.39 -15.84 17.76
CA SER A 113 0.30 -16.08 16.33
C SER A 113 1.65 -15.84 15.64
N PRO A 114 2.04 -16.68 14.67
CA PRO A 114 3.32 -16.55 13.96
C PRO A 114 3.57 -15.15 13.42
N LEU A 115 2.57 -14.55 12.76
CA LEU A 115 2.53 -13.12 12.48
C LEU A 115 1.49 -12.45 13.38
N ASN A 116 1.89 -11.33 13.97
CA ASN A 116 1.10 -10.60 14.97
C ASN A 116 1.04 -9.14 14.55
N LYS A 117 -0.17 -8.67 14.25
CA LYS A 117 -0.48 -7.30 13.84
C LYS A 117 -0.22 -6.21 14.88
N ARG A 118 0.15 -6.57 16.11
CA ARG A 118 0.62 -5.65 17.15
C ARG A 118 2.15 -5.55 17.21
N ASN A 119 2.87 -6.43 16.51
CA ASN A 119 4.32 -6.42 16.45
C ASN A 119 4.79 -5.72 15.18
N TYR A 120 5.44 -4.56 15.32
CA TYR A 120 5.94 -3.78 14.19
C TYR A 120 6.95 -4.56 13.34
N ARG A 121 7.71 -5.50 13.94
CA ARG A 121 8.65 -6.35 13.19
C ARG A 121 7.92 -7.31 12.24
N HIS A 122 6.76 -7.82 12.65
CA HIS A 122 5.97 -8.72 11.81
C HIS A 122 5.29 -7.92 10.69
N ILE A 123 4.85 -6.69 10.96
CA ILE A 123 4.35 -5.78 9.93
C ILE A 123 5.46 -5.45 8.93
N ALA A 124 6.67 -5.15 9.39
CA ALA A 124 7.81 -4.89 8.52
C ALA A 124 8.14 -6.08 7.61
N LEU A 125 8.04 -7.31 8.11
CA LEU A 125 8.19 -8.51 7.28
C LEU A 125 7.12 -8.59 6.19
N ILE A 126 5.85 -8.33 6.54
CA ILE A 126 4.75 -8.30 5.56
C ILE A 126 5.00 -7.22 4.51
N VAL A 127 5.44 -6.02 4.90
CA VAL A 127 5.85 -4.95 3.98
C VAL A 127 6.92 -5.45 3.03
N MET A 128 8.03 -6.01 3.52
CA MET A 128 9.14 -6.45 2.65
C MET A 128 8.69 -7.51 1.63
N VAL A 129 7.95 -8.53 2.08
CA VAL A 129 7.51 -9.61 1.18
C VAL A 129 6.49 -9.11 0.17
N SER A 130 5.53 -8.29 0.59
CA SER A 130 4.52 -7.73 -0.32
C SER A 130 5.08 -6.67 -1.27
N ALA A 131 6.05 -5.88 -0.85
CA ALA A 131 6.80 -4.96 -1.71
C ALA A 131 7.51 -5.72 -2.83
N MET A 132 8.11 -6.88 -2.52
CA MET A 132 8.78 -7.71 -3.53
C MET A 132 7.78 -8.20 -4.59
N PHE A 133 6.62 -8.72 -4.16
CA PHE A 133 5.57 -9.13 -5.10
C PHE A 133 4.97 -7.96 -5.88
N ASN A 134 4.75 -6.81 -5.22
CA ASN A 134 4.23 -5.62 -5.88
C ASN A 134 5.17 -5.14 -6.98
N ALA A 135 6.44 -4.92 -6.64
CA ALA A 135 7.45 -4.47 -7.58
C ALA A 135 7.63 -5.45 -8.75
N LEU A 136 7.68 -6.76 -8.49
CA LEU A 136 7.84 -7.74 -9.56
C LEU A 136 6.60 -7.86 -10.46
N LEU A 137 5.42 -8.06 -9.88
CA LEU A 137 4.20 -8.35 -10.65
C LEU A 137 3.71 -7.14 -11.44
N VAL A 138 3.74 -5.94 -10.84
CA VAL A 138 3.33 -4.72 -11.54
C VAL A 138 4.26 -4.44 -12.73
N ASN A 139 5.59 -4.56 -12.54
CA ASN A 139 6.53 -4.33 -13.63
C ASN A 139 6.51 -5.43 -14.70
N LEU A 140 6.19 -6.68 -14.34
CA LEU A 140 5.94 -7.74 -15.32
C LEU A 140 4.75 -7.41 -16.22
N VAL A 141 3.65 -6.92 -15.64
CA VAL A 141 2.46 -6.49 -16.38
C VAL A 141 2.78 -5.31 -17.29
N LEU A 142 3.51 -4.31 -16.78
CA LEU A 142 3.96 -3.17 -17.60
C LEU A 142 4.80 -3.64 -18.80
N ALA A 143 5.67 -4.62 -18.60
CA ALA A 143 6.54 -5.14 -19.66
C ALA A 143 5.74 -5.92 -20.73
N GLU A 144 4.79 -6.75 -20.31
CA GLU A 144 3.94 -7.54 -21.23
C GLU A 144 3.07 -6.64 -22.11
N PHE A 145 2.51 -5.57 -21.55
CA PHE A 145 1.63 -4.67 -22.29
C PHE A 145 2.36 -3.57 -23.06
N ASP A 146 3.70 -3.53 -23.00
CA ASP A 146 4.54 -2.43 -23.51
C ASP A 146 4.05 -1.05 -23.03
N VAL A 147 3.45 -1.03 -21.82
CA VAL A 147 2.97 0.17 -21.17
C VAL A 147 4.07 0.62 -20.24
N ASN A 148 4.72 1.74 -20.57
CA ASN A 148 5.56 2.40 -19.60
C ASN A 148 5.28 3.89 -19.60
N TYR A 149 5.37 4.49 -18.41
CA TYR A 149 5.07 5.89 -18.16
C TYR A 149 5.96 6.86 -18.98
N PHE A 150 7.00 6.35 -19.67
CA PHE A 150 8.00 7.14 -20.42
C PHE A 150 8.55 6.45 -21.68
N GLY A 151 7.83 5.49 -22.29
CA GLY A 151 8.23 4.90 -23.58
C GLY A 151 9.53 4.09 -23.57
N LYS A 152 9.88 3.48 -22.42
CA LYS A 152 10.99 2.53 -22.28
C LYS A 152 10.45 1.19 -21.81
N THR A 153 11.08 0.06 -22.13
CA THR A 153 10.71 -1.22 -21.50
C THR A 153 11.07 -1.19 -20.01
N PRO A 154 10.23 -1.73 -19.10
CA PRO A 154 10.58 -1.83 -17.69
C PRO A 154 11.88 -2.61 -17.50
N ASP A 155 12.82 -2.03 -16.77
CA ASP A 155 14.12 -2.63 -16.50
C ASP A 155 14.27 -3.07 -15.03
N VAL A 156 15.36 -3.78 -14.73
CA VAL A 156 15.65 -4.26 -13.38
C VAL A 156 15.82 -3.09 -12.40
N ILE A 157 16.27 -1.93 -12.88
CA ILE A 157 16.44 -0.72 -12.07
C ILE A 157 15.07 -0.20 -11.62
N GLN A 158 14.06 -0.19 -12.51
CA GLN A 158 12.69 0.18 -12.19
C GLN A 158 12.10 -0.74 -11.12
N VAL A 159 12.28 -2.06 -11.24
CA VAL A 159 11.84 -3.02 -10.21
C VAL A 159 12.51 -2.73 -8.87
N ALA A 160 13.83 -2.53 -8.85
CA ALA A 160 14.57 -2.24 -7.63
C ALA A 160 14.13 -0.92 -6.97
N ARG A 161 13.86 0.12 -7.77
CA ARG A 161 13.36 1.41 -7.28
C ARG A 161 12.00 1.28 -6.62
N PHE A 162 11.04 0.61 -7.26
CA PHE A 162 9.72 0.41 -6.66
C PHE A 162 9.76 -0.49 -5.43
N PHE A 163 10.63 -1.51 -5.41
CA PHE A 163 10.81 -2.36 -4.24
C PHE A 163 11.32 -1.57 -3.02
N VAL A 164 12.38 -0.78 -3.20
CA VAL A 164 12.90 0.13 -2.15
C VAL A 164 11.84 1.18 -1.80
N GLY A 165 11.16 1.69 -2.82
CA GLY A 165 10.08 2.67 -2.73
C GLY A 165 8.94 2.27 -1.81
N ASP A 166 8.43 1.06 -2.00
CA ASP A 166 7.37 0.47 -1.21
C ASP A 166 7.78 0.34 0.26
N ILE A 167 9.02 -0.09 0.53
CA ILE A 167 9.57 -0.25 1.88
C ILE A 167 9.73 1.12 2.57
N LEU A 168 10.37 2.08 1.91
CA LEU A 168 10.60 3.41 2.47
C LEU A 168 9.30 4.20 2.62
N GLY A 169 8.38 4.08 1.67
CA GLY A 169 7.04 4.66 1.73
C GLY A 169 6.24 4.11 2.91
N ALA A 170 6.21 2.78 3.07
CA ALA A 170 5.57 2.13 4.21
C ALA A 170 6.19 2.53 5.55
N ALA A 171 7.53 2.55 5.65
CA ALA A 171 8.22 2.99 6.84
C ALA A 171 7.87 4.44 7.21
N THR A 172 7.85 5.35 6.22
CA THR A 172 7.49 6.76 6.40
C THR A 172 6.08 6.89 6.97
N VAL A 173 5.09 6.24 6.37
CA VAL A 173 3.71 6.28 6.84
C VAL A 173 3.58 5.70 8.25
N ILE A 174 4.21 4.56 8.54
CA ILE A 174 4.16 3.94 9.87
C ILE A 174 4.77 4.86 10.93
N VAL A 175 5.90 5.52 10.64
CA VAL A 175 6.55 6.48 11.56
C VAL A 175 5.65 7.70 11.77
N VAL A 176 5.11 8.28 10.71
CA VAL A 176 4.20 9.44 10.79
C VAL A 176 2.98 9.10 11.66
N LEU A 177 2.34 7.95 11.44
CA LEU A 177 1.22 7.49 12.26
C LEU A 177 1.66 7.29 13.72
N ALA A 178 2.79 6.61 13.96
CA ALA A 178 3.29 6.36 15.30
C ALA A 178 3.55 7.66 16.09
N VAL A 179 4.14 8.67 15.44
CA VAL A 179 4.40 9.98 16.05
C VAL A 179 3.10 10.75 16.29
N THR A 180 2.21 10.79 15.29
CA THR A 180 0.95 11.55 15.34
C THR A 180 -0.01 10.99 16.40
N PHE A 181 -0.08 9.67 16.52
CA PHE A 181 -0.95 8.99 17.49
C PHE A 181 -0.29 8.77 18.85
N ARG A 182 1.01 9.07 19.02
CA ARG A 182 1.72 8.95 20.30
C ARG A 182 0.99 9.65 21.45
N PRO A 183 0.48 10.89 21.33
CA PRO A 183 -0.22 11.58 22.42
C PRO A 183 -1.53 10.88 22.83
N LEU A 184 -2.20 10.22 21.89
CA LEU A 184 -3.44 9.48 22.14
C LEU A 184 -3.18 8.15 22.85
N ILE A 185 -2.05 7.52 22.53
CA ILE A 185 -1.61 6.25 23.14
C ILE A 185 -0.97 6.49 24.52
N SER A 186 -0.28 7.62 24.70
CA SER A 186 0.50 7.93 25.90
C SER A 186 -0.30 8.61 27.00
N ARG A 187 -1.63 8.74 26.88
CA ARG A 187 -2.45 9.24 27.99
C ARG A 187 -2.23 8.34 29.22
N PRO A 188 -1.78 8.87 30.36
CA PRO A 188 -1.84 8.14 31.60
C PRO A 188 -3.30 7.73 31.81
N LYS A 189 -3.55 6.53 32.33
CA LYS A 189 -4.85 6.24 32.95
C LYS A 189 -5.04 7.28 34.04
N GLY A 190 -5.79 8.33 33.75
CA GLY A 190 -6.15 9.36 34.71
C GLY A 190 -6.89 8.69 35.86
N ASN A 191 -6.44 9.00 37.07
CA ASN A 191 -6.97 8.57 38.34
C ASN A 191 -8.49 8.68 38.36
N SER A 192 -9.14 7.56 38.65
CA SER A 192 -10.43 7.56 39.32
C SER A 192 -10.21 8.02 40.75
N ASP A 193 -10.38 9.32 40.97
CA ASP A 193 -10.74 9.89 42.28
C ASP A 193 -12.21 10.32 42.21
#